data_AF-A0A0R3PHI2-F1
#
_entry.id   AF-A0A0R3PHI2-F1
#
_cell.length_a   1.000
_cell.length_b   1.000
_cell.length_c   1.000
_cell.angle_alpha   90.00
_cell.angle_beta   90.00
_cell.angle_gamma   90.00
#
_symmetry.space_group_name_H-M   'P 1'
#
loop_
_entity.id
_entity.type
_entity.pdbx_description
1 polymer ?
#
loop_
_entity_poly.entity_id
_entity_poly.type
_entity_poly.pdbx_seq_one_letter_code
_entity_poly.pdbx_strand_id
1 'polypeptide(L)'
;MNDEQLRELFSSLATLAQQGPVPVQAYSILIHNHSPESLADLLHQRWLSDTRFINIAANITNSDGLALSSCVLALLLNDYRNRLEMRRRSALMFRNSTCALFEMYTVFLEFDPFVAKCLVKPMFQSLDSLLDEHALSEDLEAAGTILTNHGAALNNLNSYLIDRLIVKIRSKICSDDQQMNCGVRRIFLHVLDLWVWSWNELMIPECLTIGYFDNVPSVENSTPKRKCGIENKEFGSKESVV
;
A
#
# COMPACT_ATOMS: atom_id res chain seq x y z
N MET A 1 -25.87 14.58 11.34
CA MET A 1 -25.83 13.36 10.51
C MET A 1 -25.66 12.18 11.44
N ASN A 2 -26.42 11.11 11.25
CA ASN A 2 -26.42 9.93 12.11
C ASN A 2 -25.20 9.05 11.77
N ASP A 3 -24.67 8.24 12.70
CA ASP A 3 -23.51 7.36 12.45
C ASP A 3 -23.67 6.48 11.20
N GLU A 4 -24.90 6.06 10.92
CA GLU A 4 -25.25 5.24 9.76
C GLU A 4 -25.09 6.01 8.44
N GLN A 5 -25.52 7.27 8.40
CA GLN A 5 -25.33 8.15 7.24
C GLN A 5 -23.84 8.46 7.00
N LEU A 6 -23.05 8.56 8.06
CA LEU A 6 -21.60 8.76 7.94
C LEU A 6 -20.90 7.52 7.39
N ARG A 7 -21.30 6.33 7.82
CA ARG A 7 -20.79 5.06 7.26
C ARG A 7 -21.13 4.89 5.79
N GLU A 8 -22.35 5.25 5.38
CA GLU A 8 -22.75 5.27 3.97
C GLU A 8 -21.91 6.24 3.15
N LEU A 9 -21.64 7.43 3.70
CA LEU A 9 -20.78 8.42 3.05
C LEU A 9 -19.34 7.90 2.89
N PHE A 10 -18.75 7.29 3.91
CA PHE A 10 -17.42 6.69 3.81
C PHE A 10 -17.36 5.56 2.79
N SER A 11 -18.41 4.75 2.70
CA SER A 11 -18.52 3.70 1.68
C SER A 11 -18.62 4.31 0.27
N SER A 12 -19.34 5.41 0.13
CA SER A 12 -19.47 6.15 -1.12
C SER A 12 -18.14 6.80 -1.53
N LEU A 13 -17.41 7.40 -0.58
CA LEU A 13 -16.08 7.98 -0.79
C LEU A 13 -15.06 6.91 -1.21
N ALA A 14 -15.08 5.74 -0.56
CA ALA A 14 -14.23 4.61 -0.95
C ALA A 14 -14.50 4.15 -2.39
N THR A 15 -15.76 4.20 -2.82
CA THR A 15 -16.14 3.86 -4.19
C THR A 15 -15.72 4.95 -5.18
N LEU A 16 -15.91 6.22 -4.82
CA LEU A 16 -15.51 7.36 -5.63
C LEU A 16 -13.98 7.41 -5.84
N ALA A 17 -13.21 7.13 -4.79
CA ALA A 17 -11.75 7.12 -4.85
C ALA A 17 -11.18 6.07 -5.83
N GLN A 18 -11.94 5.02 -6.17
CA GLN A 18 -11.54 4.05 -7.20
C GLN A 18 -11.63 4.63 -8.62
N GLN A 19 -12.38 5.71 -8.83
CA GLN A 19 -12.57 6.36 -10.11
C GLN A 19 -11.61 7.54 -10.32
N GLY A 20 -10.84 7.92 -9.29
CA GLY A 20 -9.90 9.04 -9.33
C GLY A 20 -9.78 9.78 -8.00
N PRO A 21 -8.98 10.87 -7.95
CA PRO A 21 -8.80 11.65 -6.74
C PRO A 21 -10.11 12.33 -6.31
N VAL A 22 -10.47 12.19 -5.04
CA VAL A 22 -11.65 12.82 -4.46
C VAL A 22 -11.37 14.30 -4.19
N PRO A 23 -12.26 15.23 -4.59
CA PRO A 23 -12.07 16.66 -4.32
C PRO A 23 -12.00 16.97 -2.83
N VAL A 24 -11.04 17.82 -2.43
CA VAL A 24 -10.79 18.23 -1.03
C VAL A 24 -12.05 18.82 -0.38
N GLN A 25 -12.89 19.50 -1.17
CA GLN A 25 -14.14 20.10 -0.71
C GLN A 25 -15.16 19.06 -0.19
N ALA A 26 -15.09 17.82 -0.67
CA ALA A 26 -15.94 16.74 -0.16
C ALA A 26 -15.57 16.35 1.28
N TYR A 27 -14.28 16.52 1.66
CA TYR A 27 -13.80 16.26 3.01
C TYR A 27 -14.11 17.42 3.98
N SER A 28 -14.09 18.66 3.51
CA SER A 28 -14.42 19.83 4.35
C SER A 28 -15.85 19.77 4.91
N ILE A 29 -16.80 19.26 4.14
CA ILE A 29 -18.19 19.06 4.60
C ILE A 29 -18.28 18.03 5.73
N LEU A 30 -17.44 16.99 5.69
CA LEU A 30 -17.36 15.98 6.74
C LEU A 30 -16.78 16.55 8.03
N ILE A 31 -15.67 17.28 7.90
CA ILE A 31 -14.94 17.87 9.01
C ILE A 31 -15.81 18.87 9.78
N HIS A 32 -16.55 19.73 9.08
CA HIS A 32 -17.36 20.76 9.74
C HIS A 32 -18.63 20.23 10.44
N ASN A 33 -19.07 19.01 10.15
CA ASN A 33 -20.32 18.46 10.66
C ASN A 33 -20.15 17.47 11.82
N HIS A 34 -18.91 17.15 12.22
CA HIS A 34 -18.61 16.14 13.25
C HIS A 34 -17.59 16.65 14.27
N SER A 35 -17.64 16.12 15.49
CA SER A 35 -16.56 16.36 16.45
C SER A 35 -15.28 15.63 15.99
N PRO A 36 -14.07 16.19 16.24
CA PRO A 36 -12.82 15.55 15.85
C PRO A 36 -12.66 14.13 16.40
N GLU A 37 -13.13 13.88 17.62
CA GLU A 37 -13.08 12.56 18.27
C GLU A 37 -13.96 11.55 17.55
N SER A 38 -15.22 11.93 17.27
CA SER A 38 -16.18 11.06 16.59
C SER A 38 -15.70 10.73 15.17
N LEU A 39 -15.14 11.72 14.48
CA LEU A 39 -14.59 11.55 13.15
C LEU A 39 -13.35 10.64 13.18
N ALA A 40 -12.42 10.84 14.12
CA ALA A 40 -11.23 10.01 14.29
C ALA A 40 -11.60 8.53 14.54
N ASP A 41 -12.56 8.27 15.42
CA ASP A 41 -13.01 6.90 15.73
C ASP A 41 -13.61 6.21 14.50
N LEU A 42 -14.39 6.94 13.69
CA LEU A 42 -14.99 6.40 12.48
C LEU A 42 -13.95 6.15 11.38
N LEU A 43 -12.97 7.04 11.23
CA LEU A 43 -11.82 6.84 10.34
C LEU A 43 -11.02 5.60 10.76
N HIS A 44 -10.75 5.46 12.07
CA HIS A 44 -10.01 4.35 12.65
C HIS A 44 -10.69 3.01 12.43
N GLN A 45 -11.99 2.92 12.73
CA GLN A 45 -12.78 1.71 12.45
C GLN A 45 -12.71 1.32 10.97
N ARG A 46 -12.76 2.31 10.07
CA ARG A 46 -12.77 2.05 8.63
C ARG A 46 -11.40 1.65 8.11
N TRP A 47 -10.32 2.31 8.51
CA TRP A 47 -8.99 1.93 8.05
C TRP A 47 -8.56 0.58 8.59
N LEU A 48 -8.99 0.19 9.79
CA LEU A 48 -8.68 -1.12 10.35
C LEU A 48 -9.38 -2.26 9.60
N SER A 49 -10.49 -1.98 8.91
CA SER A 49 -11.27 -2.97 8.16
C SER A 49 -11.00 -2.96 6.65
N ASP A 50 -10.59 -1.83 6.05
CA ASP A 50 -10.33 -1.70 4.62
C ASP A 50 -9.04 -0.93 4.35
N THR A 51 -8.00 -1.63 3.87
CA THR A 51 -6.69 -1.07 3.54
C THR A 51 -6.79 0.06 2.51
N ARG A 52 -7.75 -0.01 1.58
CA ARG A 52 -7.93 1.01 0.52
C ARG A 52 -8.41 2.34 1.07
N PHE A 53 -9.02 2.32 2.25
CA PHE A 53 -9.52 3.52 2.91
C PHE A 53 -8.43 4.29 3.64
N ILE A 54 -7.26 3.69 3.89
CA ILE A 54 -6.16 4.33 4.63
C ILE A 54 -5.76 5.65 3.98
N ASN A 55 -5.57 5.68 2.65
CA ASN A 55 -5.19 6.90 1.94
C ASN A 55 -6.28 7.98 2.01
N ILE A 56 -7.54 7.58 2.01
CA ILE A 56 -8.68 8.49 2.17
C ILE A 56 -8.66 9.09 3.58
N ALA A 57 -8.45 8.26 4.60
CA ALA A 57 -8.34 8.72 5.98
C ALA A 57 -7.14 9.66 6.19
N ALA A 58 -6.00 9.39 5.56
CA ALA A 58 -4.84 10.27 5.58
C ALA A 58 -5.16 11.63 4.94
N ASN A 59 -5.83 11.64 3.78
CA ASN A 59 -6.26 12.87 3.12
C ASN A 59 -7.27 13.68 3.96
N ILE A 60 -8.23 13.00 4.62
CA ILE A 60 -9.19 13.67 5.53
C ILE A 60 -8.44 14.27 6.71
N THR A 61 -7.52 13.52 7.32
CA THR A 61 -6.69 14.01 8.44
C THR A 61 -5.85 15.22 8.04
N ASN A 62 -5.24 15.20 6.85
CA ASN A 62 -4.44 16.31 6.35
C ASN A 62 -5.29 17.57 6.03
N SER A 63 -6.58 17.36 5.72
CA SER A 63 -7.50 18.45 5.40
C SER A 63 -8.10 19.13 6.64
N ASP A 64 -7.89 18.58 7.83
CA ASP A 64 -8.44 19.08 9.10
C ASP A 64 -7.36 19.73 9.99
N GLY A 65 -7.81 20.53 10.95
CA GLY A 65 -6.95 21.20 11.94
C GLY A 65 -6.32 20.25 12.97
N LEU A 66 -5.52 20.85 13.86
CA LEU A 66 -4.73 20.16 14.90
C LEU A 66 -5.52 19.16 15.77
N ALA A 67 -6.82 19.37 15.98
CA ALA A 67 -7.64 18.54 16.85
C ALA A 67 -7.81 17.11 16.33
N LEU A 68 -8.22 16.94 15.06
CA LEU A 68 -8.40 15.60 14.46
C LEU A 68 -7.07 14.86 14.38
N SER A 69 -6.03 15.54 13.92
CA SER A 69 -4.66 14.99 13.85
C SER A 69 -4.18 14.49 15.21
N SER A 70 -4.51 15.18 16.30
CA SER A 70 -4.18 14.74 17.66
C SER A 70 -4.93 13.47 18.07
N CYS A 71 -6.23 13.37 17.75
CA CYS A 71 -7.04 12.17 18.00
C CYS A 71 -6.51 10.98 17.19
N VAL A 72 -6.23 11.18 15.89
CA VAL A 72 -5.66 10.16 15.00
C VAL A 72 -4.31 9.67 15.50
N LEU A 73 -3.42 10.57 15.92
CA LEU A 73 -2.13 10.19 16.50
C LEU A 73 -2.30 9.33 17.75
N ALA A 74 -3.22 9.68 18.64
CA ALA A 74 -3.49 8.90 19.85
C ALA A 74 -3.97 7.47 19.52
N LEU A 75 -4.85 7.33 18.51
CA LEU A 75 -5.34 6.02 18.04
C LEU A 75 -4.20 5.18 17.43
N LEU A 76 -3.35 5.75 16.58
CA LEU A 76 -2.20 5.05 15.99
C LEU A 76 -1.22 4.54 17.06
N LEU A 77 -0.90 5.40 18.04
CA LEU A 77 0.01 5.03 19.13
C LEU A 77 -0.62 3.97 20.05
N ASN A 78 -1.94 4.02 20.27
CA ASN A 78 -2.66 2.99 21.01
C ASN A 78 -2.65 1.65 20.27
N ASP A 79 -2.90 1.65 18.96
CA ASP A 79 -2.81 0.45 18.13
C ASP A 79 -1.41 -0.18 18.20
N TYR A 80 -0.37 0.64 18.03
CA TYR A 80 1.01 0.17 18.14
C TYR A 80 1.31 -0.40 19.54
N ARG A 81 0.82 0.23 20.61
CA ARG A 81 0.98 -0.28 21.98
C ARG A 81 0.35 -1.66 22.14
N ASN A 82 -0.82 -1.88 21.54
CA ASN A 82 -1.59 -3.12 21.62
C ASN A 82 -1.34 -4.08 20.43
N ARG A 83 -0.33 -3.81 19.59
CA ARG A 83 -0.13 -4.48 18.29
C ARG A 83 -0.08 -6.01 18.36
N LEU A 84 0.51 -6.57 19.42
CA LEU A 84 0.62 -8.02 19.58
C LEU A 84 -0.74 -8.66 19.87
N GLU A 85 -1.57 -7.99 20.68
CA GLU A 85 -2.94 -8.42 20.96
C GLU A 85 -3.81 -8.24 19.72
N MET A 86 -3.68 -7.11 19.03
CA MET A 86 -4.37 -6.85 17.77
C MET A 86 -4.08 -7.93 16.74
N ARG A 87 -2.80 -8.27 16.51
CA ARG A 87 -2.39 -9.31 15.56
C ARG A 87 -2.95 -10.68 15.91
N ARG A 88 -2.97 -11.03 17.20
CA ARG A 88 -3.56 -12.31 17.67
C ARG A 88 -5.06 -12.38 17.42
N ARG A 89 -5.78 -11.26 17.52
CA ARG A 89 -7.22 -11.20 17.26
C ARG A 89 -7.55 -11.14 15.77
N SER A 90 -6.77 -10.38 15.01
CA SER A 90 -6.94 -10.19 13.58
C SER A 90 -5.64 -9.74 12.93
N ALA A 91 -5.04 -10.63 12.14
CA ALA A 91 -3.88 -10.30 11.31
C ALA A 91 -4.19 -9.16 10.33
N LEU A 92 -5.42 -9.12 9.79
CA LEU A 92 -5.89 -8.05 8.91
C LEU A 92 -5.85 -6.68 9.61
N MET A 93 -6.39 -6.57 10.84
CA MET A 93 -6.38 -5.31 11.57
C MET A 93 -4.96 -4.84 11.87
N PHE A 94 -4.09 -5.76 12.28
CA PHE A 94 -2.68 -5.46 12.53
C PHE A 94 -1.96 -4.96 11.27
N ARG A 95 -2.15 -5.64 10.14
CA ARG A 95 -1.58 -5.25 8.85
C ARG A 95 -2.08 -3.87 8.43
N ASN A 96 -3.39 -3.63 8.52
CA ASN A 96 -3.99 -2.34 8.17
C ASN A 96 -3.50 -1.22 9.09
N SER A 97 -3.41 -1.45 10.39
CA SER A 97 -2.84 -0.49 11.34
C SER A 97 -1.36 -0.20 11.01
N THR A 98 -0.60 -1.22 10.62
CA THR A 98 0.79 -1.04 10.17
C THR A 98 0.85 -0.17 8.93
N CYS A 99 0.06 -0.44 7.89
CA CYS A 99 -0.02 0.41 6.69
C CYS A 99 -0.43 1.84 7.05
N ALA A 100 -1.40 2.02 7.95
CA ALA A 100 -1.86 3.34 8.39
C ALA A 100 -0.76 4.17 9.07
N LEU A 101 0.19 3.55 9.77
CA LEU A 101 1.34 4.26 10.33
C LEU A 101 2.16 4.98 9.25
N PHE A 102 2.34 4.38 8.07
CA PHE A 102 3.16 4.95 7.00
C PHE A 102 2.42 6.08 6.28
N GLU A 103 1.14 5.87 5.95
CA GLU A 103 0.33 6.91 5.30
C GLU A 103 0.04 8.09 6.23
N MET A 104 -0.07 7.87 7.53
CA MET A 104 -0.22 8.97 8.48
C MET A 104 1.11 9.66 8.81
N TYR A 105 2.23 8.95 8.73
CA TYR A 105 3.56 9.56 8.90
C TYR A 105 3.80 10.67 7.89
N THR A 106 3.39 10.49 6.62
CA THR A 106 3.53 11.54 5.59
C THR A 106 2.70 12.78 5.96
N VAL A 107 1.46 12.59 6.42
CA VAL A 107 0.58 13.66 6.92
C VAL A 107 1.22 14.40 8.10
N PHE A 108 1.70 13.67 9.11
CA PHE A 108 2.33 14.29 10.27
C PHE A 108 3.66 14.96 9.93
N LEU A 109 4.38 14.48 8.92
CA LEU A 109 5.63 15.10 8.48
C LEU A 109 5.38 16.47 7.83
N GLU A 110 4.30 16.62 7.07
CA GLU A 110 3.84 17.90 6.52
C GLU A 110 3.35 18.85 7.61
N PHE A 111 2.67 18.32 8.63
CA PHE A 111 2.13 19.09 9.74
C PHE A 111 3.22 19.57 10.72
N ASP A 112 3.98 18.64 11.29
CA ASP A 112 5.09 18.90 12.21
C ASP A 112 6.10 17.72 12.23
N PRO A 113 7.32 17.92 11.71
CA PRO A 113 8.37 16.90 11.71
C PRO A 113 8.76 16.36 13.09
N PHE A 114 8.58 17.13 14.17
CA PHE A 114 8.84 16.66 15.53
C PHE A 114 7.76 15.70 16.01
N VAL A 115 6.50 15.94 15.66
CA VAL A 115 5.39 15.01 15.95
C VAL A 115 5.56 13.73 15.15
N ALA A 116 5.93 13.83 13.87
CA ALA A 116 6.16 12.66 13.01
C ALA A 116 7.23 11.69 13.56
N LYS A 117 8.25 12.20 14.27
CA LYS A 117 9.29 11.37 14.91
C LYS A 117 8.74 10.35 15.90
N CYS A 118 7.57 10.62 16.50
CA CYS A 118 6.90 9.68 17.41
C CYS A 118 6.54 8.36 16.71
N LEU A 119 6.34 8.38 15.39
CA LEU A 119 5.93 7.22 14.59
C LEU A 119 7.11 6.41 14.05
N VAL A 120 8.33 6.94 14.02
CA VAL A 120 9.49 6.27 13.42
C VAL A 120 9.74 4.89 14.05
N LYS A 121 9.79 4.81 15.37
CA LYS A 121 9.96 3.52 16.07
C LYS A 121 8.75 2.59 15.83
N PRO A 122 7.49 3.03 16.00
CA PRO A 122 6.32 2.25 15.60
C PRO A 122 6.37 1.68 14.18
N MET A 123 6.75 2.48 13.18
CA MET A 123 6.84 2.07 11.78
C MET A 123 7.84 0.93 11.60
N PHE A 124 9.09 1.11 12.07
CA PHE A 124 10.12 0.08 11.92
C PHE A 124 9.78 -1.21 12.65
N GLN A 125 9.26 -1.13 13.88
CA GLN A 125 8.94 -2.34 14.65
C GLN A 125 7.71 -3.09 14.11
N SER A 126 6.71 -2.38 13.59
CA SER A 126 5.53 -3.00 13.01
C SER A 126 5.86 -3.63 11.65
N LEU A 127 6.67 -2.96 10.83
CA LEU A 127 7.20 -3.52 9.58
C LEU A 127 8.07 -4.77 9.83
N ASP A 128 8.94 -4.74 10.84
CA ASP A 128 9.74 -5.91 11.23
C ASP A 128 8.87 -7.11 11.63
N SER A 129 7.72 -6.85 12.26
CA SER A 129 6.76 -7.86 12.68
C SER A 129 5.98 -8.47 11.50
N LEU A 130 5.81 -7.75 10.38
CA LEU A 130 5.23 -8.30 9.15
C LEU A 130 6.16 -9.30 8.45
N LEU A 131 7.45 -9.30 8.78
CA LEU A 131 8.48 -10.15 8.17
C LEU A 131 8.96 -11.28 9.10
N ASP A 132 8.22 -11.58 10.16
CA ASP A 132 8.61 -12.62 11.11
C ASP A 132 8.37 -14.04 10.61
N GLU A 133 8.74 -15.03 11.42
CA GLU A 133 8.63 -16.46 11.07
C GLU A 133 7.17 -16.92 10.88
N HIS A 134 6.21 -16.21 11.47
CA HIS A 134 4.79 -16.55 11.43
C HIS A 134 3.98 -15.64 10.50
N ALA A 135 4.66 -14.84 9.66
CA ALA A 135 4.03 -13.94 8.71
C ALA A 135 3.21 -14.71 7.67
N LEU A 136 1.98 -14.28 7.45
CA LEU A 136 1.13 -14.78 6.36
C LEU A 136 1.56 -14.17 5.03
N SER A 137 1.16 -14.78 3.92
CA SER A 137 1.46 -14.28 2.57
C SER A 137 1.06 -12.81 2.41
N GLU A 138 -0.12 -12.44 2.89
CA GLU A 138 -0.64 -11.07 2.83
C GLU A 138 0.14 -10.09 3.74
N ASP A 139 0.77 -10.59 4.81
CA ASP A 139 1.67 -9.76 5.65
C ASP A 139 2.96 -9.44 4.89
N LEU A 140 3.49 -10.43 4.16
CA LEU A 140 4.66 -10.26 3.31
C LEU A 140 4.37 -9.31 2.13
N GLU A 141 3.20 -9.44 1.51
CA GLU A 141 2.76 -8.51 0.46
C GLU A 141 2.72 -7.07 0.98
N ALA A 142 2.09 -6.84 2.15
CA ALA A 142 2.03 -5.51 2.74
C ALA A 142 3.41 -4.95 3.10
N ALA A 143 4.30 -5.77 3.67
CA ALA A 143 5.68 -5.36 3.95
C ALA A 143 6.42 -4.94 2.67
N GLY A 144 6.24 -5.70 1.59
CA GLY A 144 6.80 -5.41 0.28
C GLY A 144 6.28 -4.09 -0.29
N THR A 145 4.96 -3.90 -0.31
CA THR A 145 4.33 -2.66 -0.77
C THR A 145 4.78 -1.45 0.05
N ILE A 146 4.89 -1.58 1.38
CA ILE A 146 5.42 -0.51 2.24
C ILE A 146 6.85 -0.15 1.85
N LEU A 147 7.73 -1.13 1.64
CA LEU A 147 9.13 -0.89 1.27
C LEU A 147 9.29 -0.33 -0.15
N THR A 148 8.41 -0.70 -1.08
CA THR A 148 8.36 -0.09 -2.41
C THR A 148 7.97 1.38 -2.31
N ASN A 149 6.88 1.70 -1.61
CA ASN A 149 6.32 3.05 -1.59
C ASN A 149 7.09 4.01 -0.66
N HIS A 150 7.58 3.51 0.48
CA HIS A 150 8.14 4.33 1.56
C HIS A 150 9.61 4.03 1.85
N GLY A 151 10.24 3.08 1.15
CA GLY A 151 11.59 2.62 1.49
C GLY A 151 12.67 3.68 1.34
N ALA A 152 12.55 4.62 0.38
CA ALA A 152 13.47 5.75 0.26
C ALA A 152 13.46 6.63 1.53
N ALA A 153 12.26 6.97 2.02
CA ALA A 153 12.07 7.76 3.23
C ALA A 153 12.59 7.01 4.46
N LEU A 154 12.31 5.70 4.57
CA LEU A 154 12.80 4.86 5.65
C LEU A 154 14.33 4.74 5.66
N ASN A 155 14.95 4.61 4.48
CA ASN A 155 16.40 4.54 4.37
C ASN A 155 17.06 5.83 4.85
N ASN A 156 16.46 6.98 4.55
CA ASN A 156 16.93 8.28 5.06
C ASN A 156 16.72 8.43 6.57
N LEU A 157 15.66 7.83 7.13
CA LEU A 157 15.42 7.84 8.57
C LEU A 157 16.38 6.93 9.34
N ASN A 158 16.61 5.71 8.84
CA ASN A 158 17.52 4.75 9.45
C ASN A 158 17.90 3.63 8.47
N SER A 159 19.00 3.83 7.72
CA SER A 159 19.51 2.84 6.76
C SER A 159 19.90 1.51 7.41
N TYR A 160 20.45 1.54 8.63
CA TYR A 160 20.81 0.31 9.34
C TYR A 160 19.61 -0.61 9.61
N LEU A 161 18.45 -0.05 9.99
CA LEU A 161 17.24 -0.85 10.17
C LEU A 161 16.71 -1.37 8.84
N ILE A 162 16.84 -0.61 7.76
CA ILE A 162 16.49 -1.07 6.41
C ILE A 162 17.39 -2.23 5.98
N ASP A 163 18.71 -2.13 6.15
CA ASP A 163 19.63 -3.22 5.82
C ASP A 163 19.26 -4.52 6.55
N ARG A 164 18.84 -4.43 7.82
CA ARG A 164 18.36 -5.59 8.57
C ARG A 164 17.07 -6.19 8.00
N LEU A 165 16.11 -5.36 7.59
CA LEU A 165 14.89 -5.82 6.92
C LEU A 165 15.21 -6.48 5.57
N ILE A 166 16.16 -5.92 4.81
CA ILE A 166 16.62 -6.47 3.55
C ILE A 166 17.26 -7.86 3.73
N VAL A 167 18.07 -8.05 4.79
CA VAL A 167 18.62 -9.38 5.12
C VAL A 167 17.50 -10.38 5.43
N LYS A 168 16.46 -9.98 6.18
CA LYS A 168 15.30 -10.84 6.44
C LYS A 168 14.56 -11.20 5.16
N ILE A 169 14.33 -10.23 4.27
CA ILE A 169 13.71 -10.45 2.96
C ILE A 169 14.52 -11.47 2.15
N ARG A 170 15.85 -11.31 2.06
CA ARG A 170 16.71 -12.28 1.36
C ARG A 170 16.58 -13.68 1.93
N SER A 171 16.61 -13.81 3.25
CA SER A 171 16.43 -15.10 3.92
C SER A 171 15.08 -15.74 3.57
N LYS A 172 14.00 -14.95 3.62
CA LYS A 172 12.64 -15.39 3.26
C LYS A 172 12.53 -15.82 1.79
N ILE A 173 13.13 -15.09 0.84
CA ILE A 173 13.11 -15.45 -0.59
C ILE A 173 13.77 -16.83 -0.81
N CYS A 174 14.87 -17.10 -0.11
CA CYS A 174 15.64 -18.33 -0.23
C CYS A 174 15.06 -19.50 0.58
N SER A 175 14.00 -19.27 1.36
CA SER A 175 13.35 -20.31 2.15
C SER A 175 12.31 -21.08 1.34
N ASP A 176 12.04 -22.33 1.75
CA ASP A 176 10.94 -23.16 1.24
C ASP A 176 9.59 -22.83 1.94
N ASP A 177 9.44 -21.60 2.46
CA ASP A 177 8.24 -21.15 3.17
C ASP A 177 7.03 -21.11 2.20
N GLN A 178 5.95 -21.80 2.56
CA GLN A 178 4.73 -21.86 1.76
C GLN A 178 4.08 -20.48 1.55
N GLN A 179 4.31 -19.54 2.48
CA GLN A 179 3.79 -18.17 2.39
C GLN A 179 4.52 -17.35 1.29
N MET A 180 5.69 -17.79 0.86
CA MET A 180 6.50 -17.17 -0.21
C MET A 180 6.00 -17.61 -1.60
N ASN A 181 4.83 -17.08 -1.99
CA ASN A 181 4.26 -17.31 -3.31
C ASN A 181 5.00 -16.53 -4.42
N CYS A 182 4.69 -16.80 -5.70
CA CYS A 182 5.34 -16.13 -6.84
C CYS A 182 5.13 -14.61 -6.87
N GLY A 183 3.96 -14.12 -6.43
CA GLY A 183 3.64 -12.69 -6.33
C GLY A 183 4.48 -12.00 -5.25
N VAL A 184 4.49 -12.54 -4.03
CA VAL A 184 5.33 -12.04 -2.92
C VAL A 184 6.80 -12.02 -3.32
N ARG A 185 7.29 -13.12 -3.91
CA ARG A 185 8.69 -13.23 -4.35
C ARG A 185 9.03 -12.13 -5.36
N ARG A 186 8.13 -11.86 -6.32
CA ARG A 186 8.30 -10.77 -7.29
C ARG A 186 8.37 -9.41 -6.61
N ILE A 187 7.48 -9.12 -5.66
CA ILE A 187 7.48 -7.87 -4.90
C ILE A 187 8.80 -7.71 -4.14
N PHE A 188 9.28 -8.76 -3.48
CA PHE A 188 10.52 -8.71 -2.72
C PHE A 188 11.77 -8.58 -3.61
N LEU A 189 11.80 -9.22 -4.78
CA LEU A 189 12.87 -8.99 -5.75
C LEU A 189 12.91 -7.53 -6.20
N HIS A 190 11.74 -6.93 -6.47
CA HIS A 190 11.66 -5.51 -6.78
C HIS A 190 12.17 -4.62 -5.64
N VAL A 191 11.83 -4.93 -4.38
CA VAL A 191 12.36 -4.24 -3.20
C VAL A 191 13.89 -4.38 -3.09
N LEU A 192 14.45 -5.55 -3.39
CA LEU A 192 15.90 -5.75 -3.39
C LEU A 192 16.57 -4.90 -4.46
N ASP A 193 15.98 -4.81 -5.65
CA ASP A 193 16.48 -3.95 -6.72
C ASP A 193 16.43 -2.48 -6.26
N LEU A 194 15.28 -2.00 -5.80
CA LEU A 194 15.16 -0.66 -5.22
C LEU A 194 16.27 -0.41 -4.18
N TRP A 195 16.53 -1.33 -3.25
CA TRP A 195 17.61 -1.17 -2.28
C TRP A 195 19.01 -1.06 -2.91
N VAL A 196 19.35 -1.93 -3.86
CA VAL A 196 20.66 -1.90 -4.55
C VAL A 196 20.88 -0.55 -5.23
N TRP A 197 19.84 0.01 -5.84
CA TRP A 197 19.89 1.28 -6.55
C TRP A 197 19.42 2.48 -5.70
N SER A 198 19.48 2.37 -4.37
CA SER A 198 19.17 3.47 -3.43
C SER A 198 17.79 4.11 -3.66
N TRP A 199 16.80 3.29 -3.99
CA TRP A 199 15.42 3.65 -4.34
C TRP A 199 15.31 4.62 -5.51
N ASN A 200 16.33 4.66 -6.38
CA ASN A 200 16.27 5.40 -7.62
C ASN A 200 15.87 4.46 -8.76
N GLU A 201 14.57 4.41 -9.08
CA GLU A 201 14.01 3.55 -10.13
C GLU A 201 14.66 3.77 -11.50
N LEU A 202 15.07 5.01 -11.81
CA LEU A 202 15.71 5.36 -13.09
C LEU A 202 17.10 4.74 -13.26
N MET A 203 17.72 4.29 -12.16
CA MET A 203 19.03 3.66 -12.18
C MET A 203 18.94 2.13 -12.30
N ILE A 204 17.73 1.55 -12.19
CA ILE A 204 17.52 0.12 -12.30
C ILE A 204 17.58 -0.27 -13.78
N PRO A 205 18.45 -1.22 -14.18
CA PRO A 205 18.47 -1.73 -15.55
C PRO A 205 17.09 -2.25 -15.99
N GLU A 206 16.65 -1.87 -17.19
CA GLU A 206 15.34 -2.27 -17.73
C GLU A 206 15.14 -3.80 -17.75
N CYS A 207 16.22 -4.57 -17.95
CA CYS A 207 16.14 -6.03 -17.94
C CYS A 207 15.70 -6.63 -16.60
N LEU A 208 15.83 -5.89 -15.50
CA LEU A 208 15.36 -6.28 -14.17
C LEU A 208 13.92 -5.80 -13.90
N THR A 209 13.45 -4.77 -14.60
CA THR A 209 12.10 -4.22 -14.41
C THR A 209 11.04 -4.87 -15.30
N ILE A 210 11.46 -5.55 -16.38
CA ILE A 210 10.57 -6.36 -17.24
C ILE A 210 9.89 -7.43 -16.38
N GLY A 211 8.56 -7.38 -16.29
CA GLY A 211 7.76 -8.34 -15.52
C GLY A 211 7.28 -7.86 -14.14
N TYR A 212 7.78 -6.73 -13.61
CA TYR A 212 7.21 -6.15 -12.38
C TYR A 212 5.82 -5.57 -12.62
N PHE A 213 5.58 -4.96 -13.79
CA PHE A 213 4.36 -4.23 -14.12
C PHE A 213 3.37 -4.98 -15.03
N ASP A 214 3.73 -6.18 -15.51
CA ASP A 214 2.95 -6.94 -16.51
C ASP A 214 1.58 -7.45 -16.03
N ASN A 215 1.25 -7.25 -14.74
CA ASN A 215 -0.03 -7.65 -14.14
C ASN A 215 -1.00 -6.48 -13.91
N VAL A 216 -0.73 -5.28 -14.41
CA VAL A 216 -1.79 -4.26 -14.50
C VAL A 216 -2.68 -4.64 -15.68
N PRO A 217 -3.96 -5.04 -15.49
CA PRO A 217 -4.86 -5.19 -16.62
C PRO A 217 -5.02 -3.80 -17.25
N SER A 218 -4.32 -3.57 -18.35
CA SER A 218 -4.56 -2.40 -19.18
C SER A 218 -5.99 -2.48 -19.68
N VAL A 219 -6.80 -1.50 -19.26
CA VAL A 219 -8.07 -1.21 -19.92
C VAL A 219 -7.72 -0.56 -21.25
N GLU A 220 -7.22 -1.34 -22.19
CA GLU A 220 -7.04 -0.90 -23.57
C GLU A 220 -7.88 -1.77 -24.50
N ASN A 221 -9.07 -1.24 -24.78
CA ASN A 221 -9.82 -1.35 -26.02
C ASN A 221 -10.16 -2.76 -26.50
N SER A 222 -11.32 -3.23 -26.02
CA SER A 222 -12.19 -4.13 -26.76
C SER A 222 -12.50 -3.55 -28.14
N THR A 223 -11.69 -3.89 -29.14
CA THR A 223 -12.11 -3.80 -30.55
C THR A 223 -12.69 -5.15 -30.96
N PRO A 224 -13.96 -5.20 -31.40
CA PRO A 224 -14.59 -6.46 -31.77
C PRO A 224 -13.97 -6.98 -33.08
N LYS A 225 -13.60 -8.26 -33.08
CA LYS A 225 -13.20 -9.01 -34.29
C LYS A 225 -14.21 -8.79 -35.41
N ARG A 226 -13.85 -8.03 -36.45
CA ARG A 226 -14.55 -8.08 -37.73
C ARG A 226 -14.16 -9.37 -38.46
N LYS A 227 -15.09 -10.31 -38.50
CA LYS A 227 -15.15 -11.33 -39.55
C LYS A 227 -15.21 -10.60 -40.90
N CYS A 228 -14.27 -10.90 -41.79
CA CYS A 228 -14.56 -10.87 -43.22
C CYS A 228 -13.70 -11.97 -43.87
N GLY A 229 -14.34 -13.08 -44.21
CA GLY A 229 -13.77 -14.04 -45.12
C GLY A 229 -13.89 -13.50 -46.53
N ILE A 230 -12.80 -13.56 -47.29
CA ILE A 230 -12.85 -13.73 -48.74
C ILE A 230 -11.80 -14.79 -49.06
N GLU A 231 -12.29 -15.94 -49.50
CA GLU A 231 -11.52 -16.98 -50.18
C GLU A 231 -10.86 -16.39 -51.43
N ASN A 232 -9.61 -16.74 -51.68
CA ASN A 232 -9.13 -16.94 -53.04
C ASN A 232 -8.09 -18.05 -53.04
N LYS A 233 -8.42 -19.10 -53.80
CA LYS A 233 -7.65 -20.31 -54.07
C LYS A 233 -6.64 -20.07 -55.20
N GLU A 234 -5.58 -20.90 -55.15
CA GLU A 234 -4.66 -21.31 -56.24
C GLU A 234 -3.68 -20.23 -56.75
N PHE A 235 -2.39 -20.51 -57.03
CA PHE A 235 -1.77 -21.67 -57.68
C PHE A 235 -0.40 -22.01 -57.06
N GLY A 236 -0.03 -23.29 -57.10
CA GLY A 236 1.30 -23.75 -56.74
C GLY A 236 2.37 -23.43 -57.77
N SER A 237 3.63 -23.51 -57.35
CA SER A 237 4.74 -23.98 -58.19
C SER A 237 5.83 -24.53 -57.28
N LYS A 238 6.12 -25.81 -57.49
CA LYS A 238 7.37 -26.45 -57.09
C LYS A 238 8.49 -25.76 -57.85
N GLU A 239 9.61 -25.46 -57.20
CA GLU A 239 10.93 -25.73 -57.77
C GLU A 239 11.99 -25.71 -56.66
N SER A 240 12.54 -26.89 -56.44
CA SER A 240 13.87 -27.14 -55.86
C SER A 240 14.92 -26.91 -56.94
N VAL A 241 16.20 -26.74 -56.54
CA VAL A 241 17.49 -26.69 -57.31
C VAL A 241 18.25 -25.41 -56.91
N VAL A 242 19.47 -25.36 -56.35
CA VAL A 242 20.56 -26.33 -56.03
C VAL A 242 21.03 -26.04 -54.61
#